data_AF-A0A6I4ZDV3-F1
#
_entry.id   AF-A0A6I4ZDV3-F1
#
_cell.length_a   1.000
_cell.length_b   1.000
_cell.length_c   1.000
_cell.angle_alpha   90.00
_cell.angle_beta   90.00
_cell.angle_gamma   90.00
#
_symmetry.space_group_name_H-M   'P 1'
#
loop_
_entity.id
_entity.type
_entity.pdbx_description
1 polymer ?
#
loop_
_entity_poly.entity_id
_entity_poly.type
_entity_poly.pdbx_seq_one_letter_code
_entity_poly.pdbx_strand_id
1 'polypeptide(L)'
;MPETHIVHRKLDIGVQKVPKQDAEERVRNWDETYLGFDLNSAKIEAERCIQCPSAPCQEACPVSNDIPGAFALVEEGDIIGAADKFRETSNLPEMCGRLCPQESLCEGACVVGFAIRSDGRAEPPVTIGKLEAFVTDYQRREVGGYPRGPDPGGVFTSDAAGGSSGGDGGGGGGII
;
A
#
# COMPACT_ATOMS: atom_id res chain seq x y z
N MET A 1 33.74 -0.12 -2.13
CA MET A 1 32.72 0.37 -1.18
C MET A 1 31.44 0.50 -1.97
N PRO A 2 30.31 -0.20 -1.68
CA PRO A 2 29.13 0.64 -1.44
C PRO A 2 27.90 0.10 -0.67
N GLU A 3 27.69 -1.20 -0.41
CA GLU A 3 26.38 -1.66 0.14
C GLU A 3 26.15 -1.26 1.60
N THR A 4 27.19 -1.31 2.44
CA THR A 4 27.05 -0.86 3.83
C THR A 4 26.72 0.63 3.93
N HIS A 5 27.16 1.44 2.96
CA HIS A 5 26.89 2.89 2.94
C HIS A 5 25.43 3.20 2.55
N ILE A 6 24.80 2.39 1.70
CA ILE A 6 23.39 2.63 1.33
C ILE A 6 22.44 2.29 2.47
N VAL A 7 22.71 1.20 3.20
CA VAL A 7 21.88 0.79 4.36
C VAL A 7 21.97 1.84 5.47
N HIS A 8 23.18 2.30 5.83
CA HIS A 8 23.32 3.35 6.84
C HIS A 8 22.58 4.64 6.42
N ARG A 9 22.71 5.06 5.16
CA ARG A 9 21.97 6.23 4.64
C ARG A 9 20.46 6.08 4.79
N LYS A 10 19.91 4.92 4.39
CA LYS A 10 18.47 4.65 4.48
C LYS A 10 17.98 4.59 5.93
N LEU A 11 18.79 4.06 6.84
CA LEU A 11 18.47 4.04 8.27
C LEU A 11 18.44 5.45 8.88
N ASP A 12 19.26 6.38 8.40
CA ASP A 12 19.28 7.75 8.91
C ASP A 12 18.03 8.57 8.50
N ILE A 13 17.25 8.09 7.52
CA ILE A 13 15.98 8.72 7.11
C ILE A 13 14.94 8.59 8.24
N GLY A 14 14.45 9.74 8.70
CA GLY A 14 13.42 9.82 9.73
C GLY A 14 12.03 9.37 9.25
N VAL A 15 11.20 8.89 10.17
CA VAL A 15 9.82 8.47 9.86
C VAL A 15 8.99 9.64 9.31
N GLN A 16 8.24 9.38 8.24
CA GLN A 16 7.28 10.34 7.72
C GLN A 16 5.93 10.16 8.43
N LYS A 17 5.42 11.26 9.01
CA LYS A 17 4.15 11.22 9.74
C LYS A 17 3.00 11.27 8.77
N VAL A 18 2.04 10.35 8.92
CA VAL A 18 0.77 10.41 8.21
C VAL A 18 -0.10 11.50 8.85
N PRO A 19 -0.59 12.49 8.08
CA PRO A 19 -1.56 13.46 8.55
C PRO A 19 -2.79 12.78 9.17
N LYS A 20 -3.23 13.32 10.29
CA LYS A 20 -4.35 12.82 11.08
C LYS A 20 -5.31 13.97 11.35
N GLN A 21 -6.61 13.73 11.22
CA GLN A 21 -7.62 14.72 11.58
C GLN A 21 -7.45 15.17 13.04
N ASP A 22 -7.75 16.45 13.28
CA ASP A 22 -7.76 17.01 14.62
C ASP A 22 -8.77 16.29 15.51
N ALA A 23 -8.42 16.15 16.78
CA ALA A 23 -9.23 15.38 17.72
C ALA A 23 -10.63 15.98 17.91
N GLU A 24 -10.74 17.32 17.89
CA GLU A 24 -12.01 18.04 18.04
C GLU A 24 -12.91 17.94 16.80
N GLU A 25 -12.33 17.69 15.63
CA GLU A 25 -13.05 17.53 14.36
C GLU A 25 -13.53 16.09 14.17
N ARG A 26 -12.64 15.10 14.34
CA ARG A 26 -12.96 13.68 14.08
C ARG A 26 -13.98 13.07 15.05
N VAL A 27 -14.31 13.74 16.15
CA VAL A 27 -15.42 13.34 17.04
C VAL A 27 -16.78 13.82 16.53
N ARG A 28 -16.82 14.66 15.49
CA ARG A 28 -18.04 15.26 14.93
C ARG A 28 -18.38 14.75 13.53
N ASN A 29 -17.55 13.88 12.94
CA ASN A 29 -17.78 13.27 11.64
C ASN A 29 -17.47 11.76 11.69
N TRP A 30 -17.75 11.06 10.59
CA TRP A 30 -17.43 9.64 10.41
C TRP A 30 -16.36 9.44 9.32
N ASP A 31 -15.65 10.50 8.97
CA ASP A 31 -14.63 10.48 7.93
C ASP A 31 -13.37 9.78 8.45
N GLU A 32 -12.51 9.33 7.53
CA GLU A 32 -11.31 8.58 7.90
C GLU A 32 -10.36 9.45 8.74
N THR A 33 -9.98 8.97 9.93
CA THR A 33 -9.11 9.70 10.86
C THR A 33 -7.71 9.98 10.30
N TYR A 34 -7.14 9.04 9.53
CA TYR A 34 -5.84 9.21 8.87
C TYR A 34 -6.06 9.60 7.41
N LEU A 35 -5.40 10.66 6.95
CA LEU A 35 -5.66 11.24 5.63
C LEU A 35 -4.75 10.67 4.53
N GLY A 36 -3.92 9.69 4.87
CA GLY A 36 -2.93 9.10 3.96
C GLY A 36 -1.72 10.00 3.73
N PHE A 37 -0.70 9.47 3.05
CA PHE A 37 0.49 10.24 2.69
C PHE A 37 0.22 11.18 1.51
N ASP A 38 0.99 12.27 1.43
CA ASP A 38 1.26 12.92 0.15
C ASP A 38 2.36 12.15 -0.62
N LEU A 39 2.49 12.42 -1.92
CA LEU A 39 3.43 11.71 -2.78
C LEU A 39 4.88 11.81 -2.28
N ASN A 40 5.34 12.99 -1.85
CA ASN A 40 6.73 13.16 -1.43
C ASN A 40 7.01 12.41 -0.13
N SER A 41 6.11 12.53 0.86
CA SER A 41 6.23 11.79 2.11
C SER A 41 6.19 10.28 1.90
N ALA A 42 5.33 9.79 0.99
CA ALA A 42 5.28 8.37 0.66
C ALA A 42 6.60 7.86 0.06
N LYS A 43 7.20 8.62 -0.86
CA LYS A 43 8.51 8.29 -1.44
C LYS A 43 9.62 8.24 -0.40
N ILE A 44 9.68 9.22 0.49
CA ILE A 44 10.69 9.28 1.56
C ILE A 44 10.49 8.13 2.55
N GLU A 45 9.25 7.81 2.91
CA GLU A 45 8.96 6.69 3.81
C GLU A 45 9.31 5.34 3.18
N ALA A 46 9.03 5.15 1.89
CA ALA A 46 9.43 3.96 1.14
C ALA A 46 10.96 3.82 1.04
N GLU A 47 11.69 4.93 0.88
CA GLU A 47 13.16 4.93 0.82
C GLU A 47 13.80 4.34 2.10
N ARG A 48 13.12 4.42 3.26
CA ARG A 48 13.59 3.80 4.52
C ARG A 48 13.74 2.28 4.43
N CYS A 49 13.08 1.63 3.46
CA CYS A 49 13.21 0.20 3.22
C CYS A 49 14.63 -0.15 2.79
N ILE A 50 15.32 -0.98 3.59
CA ILE A 50 16.71 -1.37 3.36
C ILE A 50 16.87 -2.55 2.39
N GLN A 51 15.78 -3.01 1.75
CA GLN A 51 15.79 -4.10 0.78
C GLN A 51 16.43 -5.39 1.34
N CYS A 52 15.93 -5.85 2.49
CA CYS A 52 16.42 -7.06 3.16
C CYS A 52 16.36 -8.27 2.22
N PRO A 53 17.46 -9.02 1.99
CA PRO A 53 17.46 -10.18 1.12
C PRO A 53 16.48 -11.29 1.54
N SER A 54 16.28 -11.47 2.85
CA SER A 54 15.34 -12.45 3.40
C SER A 54 13.90 -11.94 3.55
N ALA A 55 13.65 -10.65 3.30
CA ALA A 55 12.33 -10.02 3.37
C ALA A 55 11.40 -10.54 4.50
N PRO A 56 11.78 -10.45 5.79
CA PRO A 56 10.98 -11.00 6.89
C PRO A 56 9.57 -10.38 6.99
N CYS A 57 9.40 -9.15 6.48
CA CYS A 57 8.09 -8.52 6.35
C CYS A 57 7.15 -9.26 5.39
N GLN A 58 7.67 -9.87 4.34
CA GLN A 58 6.91 -10.69 3.38
C GLN A 58 6.52 -12.03 4.00
N GLU A 59 7.44 -12.69 4.72
CA GLU A 59 7.16 -13.94 5.43
C GLU A 59 6.09 -13.75 6.54
N ALA A 60 6.11 -12.60 7.22
CA ALA A 60 5.12 -12.27 8.23
C ALA A 60 3.76 -11.83 7.65
N CYS A 61 3.67 -11.56 6.35
CA CYS A 61 2.42 -11.21 5.69
C CYS A 61 1.62 -12.48 5.35
N PRO A 62 0.37 -12.65 5.84
CA PRO A 62 -0.41 -13.85 5.56
C PRO A 62 -0.68 -14.14 4.09
N VAL A 63 -0.61 -13.11 3.23
CA VAL A 63 -0.76 -13.22 1.77
C VAL A 63 0.57 -13.09 1.02
N SER A 64 1.70 -13.01 1.73
CA SER A 64 3.05 -12.98 1.12
C SER A 64 3.28 -11.85 0.12
N ASN A 65 2.71 -10.66 0.37
CA ASN A 65 2.93 -9.46 -0.44
C ASN A 65 4.43 -9.16 -0.61
N ASP A 66 4.87 -8.90 -1.84
CA ASP A 66 6.24 -8.45 -2.15
C ASP A 66 6.41 -6.95 -1.77
N ILE A 67 6.53 -6.72 -0.47
CA ILE A 67 6.67 -5.39 0.14
C ILE A 67 7.96 -4.69 -0.33
N PRO A 68 9.15 -5.35 -0.36
CA PRO A 68 10.36 -4.69 -0.85
C PRO A 68 10.24 -4.26 -2.32
N GLY A 69 9.67 -5.10 -3.18
CA GLY A 69 9.42 -4.78 -4.59
C GLY A 69 8.44 -3.62 -4.76
N ALA A 70 7.34 -3.61 -4.00
CA ALA A 70 6.39 -2.51 -4.03
C ALA A 70 7.04 -1.18 -3.60
N PHE A 71 7.91 -1.19 -2.58
CA PHE A 71 8.57 0.05 -2.13
C PHE A 71 9.68 0.53 -3.05
N ALA A 72 10.34 -0.37 -3.79
CA ALA A 72 11.26 0.05 -4.85
C ALA A 72 10.51 0.86 -5.92
N LEU A 73 9.31 0.42 -6.33
CA LEU A 73 8.46 1.13 -7.28
C LEU A 73 8.01 2.49 -6.73
N VAL A 74 7.64 2.57 -5.44
CA VAL A 74 7.33 3.86 -4.79
C VAL A 74 8.55 4.79 -4.80
N GLU A 75 9.74 4.30 -4.46
CA GLU A 75 10.99 5.10 -4.46
C GLU A 75 11.27 5.68 -5.87
N GLU A 76 11.06 4.88 -6.92
CA GLU A 76 11.19 5.27 -8.33
C GLU A 76 10.07 6.24 -8.78
N GLY A 77 8.94 6.26 -8.09
CA GLY A 77 7.77 7.09 -8.39
C GLY A 77 6.70 6.40 -9.22
N ASP A 78 6.82 5.10 -9.46
CA ASP A 78 5.78 4.28 -10.08
C ASP A 78 4.76 3.80 -9.03
N ILE A 79 3.84 4.70 -8.68
CA ILE A 79 2.83 4.43 -7.64
C ILE A 79 1.78 3.43 -8.12
N ILE A 80 1.47 3.43 -9.42
CA ILE A 80 0.50 2.49 -10.00
C ILE A 80 1.10 1.09 -10.03
N GLY A 81 2.35 0.94 -10.47
CA GLY A 81 3.07 -0.33 -10.42
C GLY A 81 3.19 -0.86 -8.99
N ALA A 82 3.45 0.01 -8.00
CA ALA A 82 3.48 -0.38 -6.59
C ALA A 82 2.13 -0.92 -6.10
N ALA A 83 1.02 -0.30 -6.51
CA ALA A 83 -0.32 -0.78 -6.17
C ALA A 83 -0.63 -2.13 -6.84
N ASP A 84 -0.26 -2.28 -8.11
CA ASP A 84 -0.39 -3.55 -8.84
C ASP A 84 0.43 -4.66 -8.19
N LYS A 85 1.62 -4.32 -7.66
CA LYS A 85 2.47 -5.26 -6.93
C LYS A 85 1.79 -5.84 -5.70
N PHE A 86 1.07 -5.03 -4.92
CA PHE A 86 0.25 -5.54 -3.81
C PHE A 86 -0.95 -6.37 -4.29
N ARG A 87 -1.49 -6.06 -5.47
CA ARG A 87 -2.62 -6.78 -6.07
C ARG A 87 -2.25 -8.13 -6.68
N GLU A 88 -0.96 -8.41 -6.90
CA GLU A 88 -0.50 -9.74 -7.35
C GLU A 88 -0.91 -10.85 -6.37
N THR A 89 -0.95 -10.53 -5.07
CA THR A 89 -1.17 -11.49 -3.99
C THR A 89 -2.37 -11.15 -3.10
N SER A 90 -2.77 -9.87 -3.01
CA SER A 90 -3.92 -9.42 -2.20
C SER A 90 -5.09 -8.98 -3.07
N ASN A 91 -6.28 -9.50 -2.76
CA ASN A 91 -7.51 -9.08 -3.43
C ASN A 91 -8.03 -7.72 -2.95
N LEU A 92 -7.68 -7.31 -1.73
CA LEU A 92 -8.21 -6.12 -1.03
C LEU A 92 -7.10 -5.32 -0.32
N PRO A 93 -6.02 -4.91 -1.02
CA PRO A 93 -4.90 -4.22 -0.40
C PRO A 93 -5.30 -2.88 0.23
N GLU A 94 -6.32 -2.20 -0.31
CA GLU A 94 -6.86 -0.96 0.27
C GLU A 94 -7.48 -1.16 1.67
N MET A 95 -7.97 -2.37 1.97
CA MET A 95 -8.47 -2.74 3.29
C MET A 95 -7.35 -3.28 4.19
N CYS A 96 -6.44 -4.07 3.63
CA CYS A 96 -5.28 -4.61 4.36
C CYS A 96 -4.40 -3.50 4.95
N GLY A 97 -4.10 -2.46 4.15
CA GLY A 97 -3.33 -1.30 4.60
C GLY A 97 -3.99 -0.50 5.75
N ARG A 98 -5.29 -0.71 5.99
CA ARG A 98 -6.07 0.00 7.02
C ARG A 98 -6.36 -0.86 8.26
N LEU A 99 -6.57 -2.15 8.08
CA LEU A 99 -7.17 -3.02 9.11
C LEU A 99 -6.24 -4.12 9.61
N CYS A 100 -5.16 -4.45 8.89
CA CYS A 100 -4.22 -5.44 9.36
C CYS A 100 -3.60 -5.00 10.70
N PRO A 101 -3.37 -5.92 11.65
CA PRO A 101 -2.58 -5.62 12.86
C PRO A 101 -1.09 -5.61 12.50
N GLN A 102 -0.62 -4.55 11.82
CA GLN A 102 0.71 -4.52 11.21
C GLN A 102 1.83 -4.71 12.25
N GLU A 103 1.63 -4.23 13.48
CA GLU A 103 2.57 -4.34 14.59
C GLU A 103 2.87 -5.80 14.99
N SER A 104 1.95 -6.72 14.70
CA SER A 104 2.11 -8.16 14.94
C SER A 104 2.47 -8.94 13.68
N LEU A 105 2.52 -8.27 12.52
CA LEU A 105 2.73 -8.86 11.21
C LEU A 105 3.95 -8.21 10.52
N CYS A 106 3.76 -7.66 9.31
CA CYS A 106 4.83 -7.16 8.45
C CYS A 106 5.68 -6.05 9.09
N GLU A 107 5.06 -5.10 9.81
CA GLU A 107 5.79 -4.04 10.51
C GLU A 107 6.49 -4.57 11.76
N GLY A 108 5.87 -5.51 12.47
CA GLY A 108 6.48 -6.23 13.60
C GLY A 108 7.72 -7.04 13.23
N ALA A 109 7.79 -7.53 11.98
CA ALA A 109 8.94 -8.27 11.45
C ALA A 109 9.97 -7.38 10.72
N CYS A 110 9.72 -6.08 10.59
CA CYS A 110 10.57 -5.19 9.81
C CYS A 110 11.91 -4.90 10.52
N VAL A 111 13.02 -5.26 9.88
CA VAL A 111 14.39 -5.09 10.42
C VAL A 111 14.71 -3.63 10.78
N VAL A 112 14.14 -2.66 10.06
CA VAL A 112 14.33 -1.22 10.33
C VAL A 112 13.87 -0.84 11.74
N GLY A 113 12.82 -1.49 12.25
CA GLY A 113 12.32 -1.27 13.62
C GLY A 113 13.25 -1.77 14.72
N PHE A 114 14.18 -2.68 14.39
CA PHE A 114 15.16 -3.26 15.32
C PHE A 114 16.58 -2.71 15.11
N ALA A 115 16.80 -1.93 14.05
CA ALA A 115 18.13 -1.43 13.69
C ALA A 115 18.60 -0.31 14.63
N ILE A 116 19.86 -0.43 15.08
CA ILE A 116 20.54 0.63 15.84
C ILE A 116 21.08 1.66 14.85
N ARG A 117 20.70 2.92 15.03
CA ARG A 117 21.16 4.04 14.19
C ARG A 117 22.49 4.61 14.64
N SER A 118 23.11 5.38 13.75
CA SER A 118 24.40 6.04 13.94
C SER A 118 24.42 6.99 15.15
N ASP A 119 23.29 7.63 15.44
CA ASP A 119 23.07 8.52 16.57
C ASP A 119 22.49 7.82 17.82
N GLY A 120 22.36 6.48 17.77
CA GLY A 120 21.85 5.65 18.86
C GLY A 120 20.33 5.67 19.02
N ARG A 121 19.57 6.33 18.15
CA ARG A 121 18.09 6.36 18.24
C ARG A 121 17.46 5.10 17.65
N ALA A 122 16.40 4.62 18.30
CA ALA A 122 15.45 3.69 17.69
C ALA A 122 14.38 4.50 16.96
N GLU A 123 13.95 4.03 15.79
CA GLU A 123 12.78 4.55 15.09
C GLU A 123 11.80 3.41 14.87
N PRO A 124 10.51 3.72 14.66
CA PRO A 124 9.55 2.74 14.21
C PRO A 124 9.99 2.07 12.89
N PRO A 125 9.42 0.89 12.59
CA PRO A 125 9.60 0.23 11.29
C PRO A 125 9.16 1.14 10.13
N VAL A 126 9.39 0.66 8.91
CA VAL A 126 8.78 1.30 7.73
C VAL A 126 7.26 1.18 7.87
N THR A 127 6.53 2.25 7.58
CA THR A 127 5.07 2.33 7.76
C THR A 127 4.34 1.58 6.64
N ILE A 128 4.43 0.25 6.64
CA ILE A 128 4.01 -0.61 5.53
C ILE A 128 2.52 -0.50 5.23
N GLY A 129 1.67 -0.60 6.25
CA GLY A 129 0.22 -0.58 6.04
C GLY A 129 -0.25 0.75 5.43
N LYS A 130 0.33 1.87 5.88
CA LYS A 130 -0.03 3.20 5.36
C LYS A 130 0.49 3.45 3.96
N LEU A 131 1.63 2.88 3.59
CA LEU A 131 2.11 2.89 2.21
C LEU A 131 1.21 2.04 1.30
N GLU A 132 0.80 0.85 1.73
CA GLU A 132 -0.15 -0.01 0.99
C GLU A 132 -1.49 0.71 0.75
N ALA A 133 -2.05 1.35 1.79
CA ALA A 133 -3.25 2.17 1.66
C ALA A 133 -3.03 3.37 0.71
N PHE A 134 -1.89 4.06 0.81
CA PHE A 134 -1.59 5.20 -0.04
C PHE A 134 -1.51 4.83 -1.53
N VAL A 135 -0.77 3.79 -1.89
CA VAL A 135 -0.58 3.42 -3.31
C VAL A 135 -1.90 2.95 -3.93
N THR A 136 -2.71 2.21 -3.18
CA THR A 136 -4.02 1.72 -3.66
C THR A 136 -5.05 2.83 -3.78
N ASP A 137 -5.07 3.80 -2.85
CA ASP A 137 -5.91 4.99 -2.96
C ASP A 137 -5.47 5.89 -4.12
N TYR A 138 -4.16 6.03 -4.34
CA TYR A 138 -3.61 6.75 -5.48
C TYR A 138 -4.07 6.10 -6.79
N GLN A 139 -3.89 4.78 -6.93
CA GLN A 139 -4.36 4.03 -8.10
C GLN A 139 -5.86 4.22 -8.34
N ARG A 140 -6.68 4.13 -7.30
CA ARG A 140 -8.14 4.31 -7.41
C ARG A 140 -8.51 5.72 -7.93
N ARG A 141 -7.81 6.75 -7.48
CA ARG A 141 -8.02 8.14 -7.92
C ARG A 141 -7.62 8.34 -9.38
N GLU A 142 -6.48 7.80 -9.80
CA GLU A 142 -5.97 7.95 -11.17
C GLU A 142 -6.76 7.12 -12.20
N VAL A 143 -7.12 5.89 -11.86
CA VAL A 143 -7.86 4.98 -12.76
C VAL A 143 -9.37 5.28 -12.78
N GLY A 144 -9.87 6.06 -11.82
CA GLY A 144 -11.28 6.44 -11.74
C GLY A 144 -12.22 5.31 -11.32
N GLY A 145 -11.71 4.28 -10.64
CA GLY A 145 -12.48 3.10 -10.25
C GLY A 145 -11.64 2.03 -9.56
N TYR A 146 -12.27 0.88 -9.26
CA TYR A 146 -11.53 -0.28 -8.80
C TYR A 146 -10.75 -0.87 -9.99
N PRO A 147 -9.43 -1.11 -9.87
CA PRO A 147 -8.67 -1.72 -10.95
C PRO A 147 -9.29 -3.08 -11.25
N ARG A 148 -9.72 -3.26 -12.51
CA ARG A 148 -10.27 -4.55 -12.94
C ARG A 148 -9.11 -5.51 -13.12
N GLY A 149 -9.23 -6.70 -12.55
CA GLY A 149 -8.36 -7.81 -12.91
C GLY A 149 -8.42 -8.07 -14.42
N PRO A 150 -7.44 -8.79 -14.98
CA PRO A 150 -7.46 -9.15 -16.39
C PRO A 150 -8.81 -9.78 -16.74
N ASP A 151 -9.41 -9.34 -17.86
CA ASP A 151 -10.69 -9.86 -18.32
C ASP A 151 -10.55 -11.39 -18.46
N PRO A 152 -11.31 -12.20 -17.71
CA PRO A 152 -11.18 -13.65 -17.74
C PRO A 152 -11.73 -14.12 -19.08
N GLY A 153 -10.89 -14.10 -20.12
CA GLY A 153 -11.24 -14.27 -21.52
C GLY A 153 -12.43 -15.21 -21.75
N GLY A 154 -13.63 -14.64 -21.85
CA GLY A 154 -14.86 -15.31 -22.26
C GLY A 154 -15.47 -16.35 -21.31
N VAL A 155 -15.01 -16.53 -20.07
CA VAL A 155 -15.64 -17.50 -19.15
C VAL A 155 -16.49 -16.77 -18.10
N PHE A 156 -17.75 -16.52 -18.44
CA PHE A 156 -18.77 -16.17 -17.46
C PHE A 156 -19.08 -17.42 -16.62
N THR A 157 -18.45 -17.57 -15.46
CA THR A 157 -18.92 -18.52 -14.45
C THR A 157 -20.12 -17.89 -13.74
N SER A 158 -21.28 -18.50 -13.87
CA SER A 158 -22.58 -18.01 -13.38
C SER A 158 -22.77 -18.17 -11.87
N ASP A 159 -21.74 -17.94 -11.06
CA ASP A 159 -21.83 -18.07 -9.61
C ASP A 159 -21.61 -16.70 -8.96
N ALA A 160 -22.65 -15.86 -9.04
CA ALA A 160 -22.80 -14.68 -8.21
C ALA A 160 -24.27 -14.51 -7.81
N ALA A 161 -24.63 -15.18 -6.71
CA ALA A 161 -25.73 -14.74 -5.88
C ALA A 161 -25.36 -13.35 -5.31
N GLY A 162 -26.05 -12.32 -5.76
CA GLY A 162 -25.82 -10.95 -5.32
C GLY A 162 -26.42 -9.94 -6.28
N GLY A 163 -27.75 -9.91 -6.36
CA GLY A 163 -28.45 -8.94 -7.20
C GLY A 163 -28.14 -7.51 -6.78
N SER A 164 -27.68 -6.70 -7.73
CA SER A 164 -28.22 -5.35 -7.88
C SER A 164 -28.24 -5.02 -9.37
N SER A 165 -29.43 -4.71 -9.84
CA SER A 165 -29.77 -4.31 -11.20
C SER A 165 -28.97 -3.07 -11.60
N GLY A 166 -27.93 -3.26 -12.41
CA GLY A 166 -27.29 -2.18 -13.16
C GLY A 166 -28.26 -1.72 -14.25
N GLY A 167 -28.58 -0.43 -14.25
CA GLY A 167 -29.47 0.19 -15.22
C GLY A 167 -28.91 0.11 -16.64
N ASP A 168 -29.76 -0.33 -17.56
CA ASP A 168 -29.53 -0.32 -19.00
C ASP A 168 -29.34 1.11 -19.50
N GLY A 169 -28.09 1.50 -19.67
CA GLY A 169 -27.68 2.66 -20.43
C GLY A 169 -27.13 2.24 -21.78
N GLY A 170 -27.93 2.44 -22.83
CA GLY A 170 -27.41 2.77 -24.16
C GLY A 170 -27.68 1.78 -25.28
N GLY A 171 -28.07 2.34 -26.43
CA GLY A 171 -27.66 1.80 -27.72
C GLY A 171 -28.78 1.57 -28.70
N GLY A 172 -29.14 2.62 -29.45
CA GLY A 172 -29.93 2.48 -30.65
C GLY A 172 -29.26 1.57 -31.69
N GLY A 173 -30.10 0.84 -32.42
CA GLY A 173 -29.71 -0.01 -33.54
C GLY A 173 -30.97 -0.45 -34.27
N GLY A 174 -31.57 0.49 -35.02
CA GLY A 174 -32.67 0.19 -35.93
C GLY A 174 -32.19 -0.75 -37.02
N ILE A 175 -32.83 -1.92 -37.09
CA ILE A 175 -32.74 -2.87 -38.20
C ILE A 175 -34.15 -2.95 -38.78
N ILE A 176 -34.20 -2.87 -40.12
CA ILE A 176 -35.31 -2.83 -41.10
C ILE A 176 -36.16 -1.56 -41.20
#